data_AF-A0A9P5HWD1-F1
#
_entry.id   AF-A0A9P5HWD1-F1
#
_cell.length_a   1.000
_cell.length_b   1.000
_cell.length_c   1.000
_cell.angle_alpha   90.00
_cell.angle_beta   90.00
_cell.angle_gamma   90.00
#
_symmetry.space_group_name_H-M   'P 1'
#
loop_
_entity.id
_entity.type
_entity.pdbx_description
1 polymer ?
#
loop_
_entity_poly.entity_id
_entity_poly.type
_entity_poly.pdbx_seq_one_letter_code
_entity_poly.pdbx_strand_id
1 'polypeptide(L)'
;MEIGHGIFRSGNPRTQENWLGHNGSVLGFTGSLWWKDEIDCVVCVLANVGTMHAGKVSSSAPQIAFESKFLEVAVKLTNIAVKDE
;
A
#
# COMPACT_ATOMS: atom_id res chain seq x y z
N MET A 1 -6.88 -11.79 5.38
CA MET A 1 -7.16 -11.08 4.13
C MET A 1 -8.60 -11.37 3.76
N GLU A 2 -9.40 -10.34 3.50
CA GLU A 2 -10.77 -10.52 3.00
C GLU A 2 -10.80 -10.13 1.51
N ILE A 3 -11.55 -10.88 0.70
CA ILE A 3 -11.64 -10.70 -0.74
C ILE A 3 -13.06 -10.23 -1.08
N GLY A 4 -13.16 -9.02 -1.65
CA GLY A 4 -14.40 -8.49 -2.23
C GLY A 4 -14.47 -8.72 -3.75
N HIS A 5 -15.13 -7.80 -4.47
CA HIS A 5 -15.25 -7.84 -5.93
C HIS A 5 -14.07 -7.13 -6.61
N GLY A 6 -12.85 -7.67 -6.44
CA GLY A 6 -11.62 -7.07 -6.98
C GLY A 6 -10.98 -6.01 -6.09
N ILE A 7 -11.47 -5.85 -4.86
CA ILE A 7 -10.85 -5.06 -3.79
C ILE A 7 -10.61 -5.98 -2.59
N PHE A 8 -9.47 -5.81 -1.94
CA PHE A 8 -9.02 -6.63 -0.84
C PHE A 8 -8.94 -5.82 0.44
N ARG A 9 -9.29 -6.42 1.58
CA ARG A 9 -8.94 -5.90 2.90
C ARG A 9 -7.70 -6.60 3.40
N SER A 10 -6.65 -5.81 3.66
CA SER A 10 -5.37 -6.29 4.17
C SER A 10 -4.96 -5.53 5.41
N GLY A 11 -4.59 -6.26 6.47
CA GLY A 11 -3.97 -5.66 7.65
C GLY A 11 -2.52 -5.29 7.36
N ASN A 12 -2.09 -4.12 7.82
CA ASN A 12 -0.68 -3.77 7.86
C ASN A 12 0.01 -4.65 8.94
N PRO A 13 1.03 -5.45 8.61
CA PRO A 13 1.69 -6.32 9.58
C PRO A 13 2.26 -5.58 10.80
N ARG A 14 2.69 -4.32 10.63
CA ARG A 14 3.28 -3.49 11.68
C ARG A 14 2.26 -2.78 12.56
N THR A 15 1.20 -2.24 11.96
CA THR A 15 0.23 -1.40 12.69
C THR A 15 -1.07 -2.11 13.02
N GLN A 16 -1.32 -3.29 12.43
CA GLN A 16 -2.58 -4.02 12.47
C GLN A 16 -3.78 -3.23 11.89
N GLU A 17 -3.54 -2.07 11.29
CA GLU A 17 -4.56 -1.25 10.65
C GLU A 17 -5.02 -1.88 9.33
N ASN A 18 -6.31 -1.78 9.04
CA ASN A 18 -6.88 -2.31 7.81
C ASN A 18 -6.77 -1.30 6.66
N TRP A 19 -6.40 -1.80 5.48
CA TRP A 19 -6.36 -1.06 4.24
C TRP A 19 -7.20 -1.77 3.17
N LEU A 20 -7.90 -0.99 2.36
CA LEU A 20 -8.72 -1.46 1.25
C LEU A 20 -8.00 -1.18 -0.07
N GLY A 21 -7.83 -2.17 -0.94
CA GLY A 21 -7.08 -1.93 -2.16
C GLY A 21 -6.68 -3.17 -2.94
N HIS A 22 -5.63 -3.02 -3.75
CA HIS A 22 -5.15 -4.05 -4.64
C HIS A 22 -3.66 -3.89 -4.95
N ASN A 23 -2.97 -5.01 -5.13
CA ASN A 23 -1.60 -5.07 -5.65
C ASN A 23 -1.59 -5.57 -7.11
N GLY A 24 -0.81 -4.94 -7.97
CA GLY A 24 -0.61 -5.38 -9.35
C GLY A 24 0.82 -5.87 -9.56
N SER A 25 1.00 -6.89 -10.39
CA SER A 25 2.31 -7.34 -10.87
C SER A 25 2.20 -7.76 -12.32
N VAL A 26 3.03 -7.16 -13.17
CA VAL A 26 3.21 -7.51 -14.58
C VAL A 26 4.72 -7.57 -14.88
N LEU A 27 5.10 -8.01 -16.08
CA LEU A 27 6.52 -8.14 -16.42
C LEU A 27 7.25 -6.80 -16.31
N GLY A 28 8.21 -6.71 -15.39
CA GLY A 28 9.01 -5.51 -15.15
C GLY A 28 8.36 -4.44 -14.26
N PHE A 29 7.10 -4.60 -13.82
CA PHE A 29 6.42 -3.58 -13.02
C PHE A 29 5.58 -4.15 -11.89
N THR A 30 5.47 -3.38 -10.81
CA THR A 30 4.54 -3.65 -9.71
C THR A 30 3.80 -2.39 -9.28
N GLY A 31 2.59 -2.56 -8.75
CA GLY A 31 1.75 -1.48 -8.24
C GLY A 31 1.06 -1.86 -6.92
N SER A 32 0.77 -0.87 -6.09
CA SER A 32 0.02 -1.01 -4.84
C SER A 32 -0.85 0.22 -4.65
N LEU A 33 -2.17 0.05 -4.73
CA LEU A 33 -3.16 1.10 -4.51
C LEU A 33 -4.01 0.74 -3.30
N TRP A 34 -4.00 1.58 -2.27
CA TRP A 34 -4.63 1.29 -0.99
C TRP A 34 -5.27 2.54 -0.38
N TRP A 35 -6.41 2.35 0.28
CA TRP A 35 -7.19 3.37 0.96
C TRP A 35 -7.40 2.96 2.41
N LYS A 36 -7.14 3.89 3.33
CA LYS A 36 -7.54 3.81 4.73
C LYS A 36 -8.75 4.72 4.91
N ASP A 37 -9.91 4.08 4.93
CA ASP A 37 -11.24 4.70 4.95
C ASP A 37 -11.49 5.56 6.19
N GLU A 38 -10.99 5.14 7.36
CA GLU A 38 -11.16 5.86 8.64
C GLU A 38 -10.66 7.31 8.62
N ILE A 39 -9.66 7.62 7.80
CA ILE A 39 -8.98 8.93 7.76
C ILE A 39 -8.89 9.49 6.33
N ASP A 40 -9.65 8.90 5.40
CA ASP A 40 -9.63 9.23 3.97
C ASP A 40 -8.22 9.34 3.35
N CYS A 41 -7.35 8.38 3.67
CA CYS A 41 -5.97 8.36 3.17
C CYS A 41 -5.83 7.39 2.01
N VAL A 42 -5.58 7.89 0.80
CA VAL A 42 -5.29 7.06 -0.38
C VAL A 42 -3.80 7.11 -0.71
N VAL A 43 -3.22 5.95 -0.98
CA VAL A 43 -1.82 5.81 -1.37
C VAL A 43 -1.68 4.99 -2.65
N CYS A 44 -0.72 5.38 -3.48
CA CYS A 44 -0.34 4.65 -4.69
C CYS A 44 1.19 4.53 -4.75
N VAL A 45 1.69 3.30 -4.84
CA VAL A 45 3.11 3.01 -5.09
C VAL A 45 3.23 2.31 -6.43
N LEU A 46 4.08 2.84 -7.31
CA LEU A 46 4.42 2.25 -8.60
C LEU A 46 5.93 2.01 -8.66
N ALA A 47 6.34 0.83 -9.11
CA ALA A 47 7.74 0.49 -9.26
C ALA A 47 7.99 -0.19 -10.62
N ASN A 48 9.08 0.19 -11.28
CA ASN A 48 9.64 -0.51 -12.45
C ASN A 48 10.45 -1.74 -12.04
N VAL A 49 9.94 -2.45 -11.04
CA VAL A 49 10.53 -3.66 -10.46
C VAL A 49 9.48 -4.74 -10.56
N GLY A 50 9.74 -5.73 -11.42
CA GLY A 50 8.90 -6.91 -11.56
C GLY A 50 9.21 -7.95 -10.49
N THR A 51 8.20 -8.72 -10.08
CA THR A 51 8.35 -9.85 -9.16
C THR A 51 8.07 -11.20 -9.82
N MET A 52 7.50 -11.19 -11.02
CA MET A 52 7.23 -12.39 -11.81
C MET A 52 8.53 -13.18 -12.02
N HIS A 53 8.55 -14.42 -11.53
CA HIS A 53 9.72 -15.32 -11.54
C HIS A 53 10.95 -14.88 -10.71
N ALA A 54 10.92 -13.71 -10.08
CA ALA A 54 11.98 -13.21 -9.21
C ALA A 54 11.69 -13.44 -7.71
N GLY A 55 10.44 -13.74 -7.35
CA GLY A 55 10.04 -13.93 -5.96
C GLY A 55 9.95 -12.62 -5.18
N LYS A 56 10.43 -12.61 -3.92
CA LYS A 56 10.37 -11.42 -3.06
C LYS A 56 11.46 -10.42 -3.43
N VAL A 57 11.07 -9.26 -3.97
CA VAL A 57 11.99 -8.16 -4.30
C VAL A 57 11.69 -6.96 -3.40
N SER A 58 12.69 -6.49 -2.63
CA SER A 58 12.50 -5.44 -1.62
C SER A 58 12.02 -4.10 -2.19
N SER A 59 12.39 -3.79 -3.43
CA SER A 59 12.02 -2.57 -4.15
C SER A 59 10.72 -2.66 -4.95
N SER A 60 9.99 -3.78 -4.87
CA SER A 60 8.67 -3.88 -5.51
C SER A 60 7.59 -3.14 -4.71
N ALA A 61 6.54 -2.67 -5.40
CA ALA A 61 5.52 -1.81 -4.81
C ALA A 61 4.83 -2.40 -3.56
N PRO A 62 4.43 -3.69 -3.51
CA PRO A 62 3.79 -4.26 -2.31
C PRO A 62 4.73 -4.31 -1.11
N GLN A 63 6.02 -4.55 -1.34
CA GLN A 63 7.04 -4.60 -0.30
C GLN A 63 7.32 -3.18 0.21
N ILE A 64 7.38 -2.18 -0.65
CA ILE A 64 7.47 -0.78 -0.22
C ILE A 64 6.24 -0.40 0.61
N ALA A 65 5.03 -0.73 0.15
CA ALA A 65 3.80 -0.40 0.87
C ALA A 65 3.73 -1.09 2.25
N PHE A 66 3.80 -2.42 2.29
CA PHE A 66 3.49 -3.19 3.50
C PHE A 66 4.69 -3.64 4.31
N GLU A 67 5.91 -3.62 3.75
CA GLU A 67 7.13 -4.09 4.42
C GLU A 67 8.10 -2.95 4.77
N SER A 68 7.79 -1.71 4.37
CA SER A 68 8.48 -0.49 4.83
C SER A 68 7.57 0.44 5.67
N LYS A 69 8.13 1.55 6.18
CA LYS A 69 7.37 2.56 6.95
C LYS A 69 6.45 3.43 6.08
N PHE A 70 6.29 3.14 4.79
CA PHE A 70 5.56 3.97 3.85
C PHE A 70 4.13 4.30 4.31
N LEU A 71 3.31 3.29 4.65
CA LEU A 71 1.93 3.51 5.12
C LEU A 71 1.87 4.31 6.42
N GLU A 72 2.79 4.07 7.35
CA GLU A 72 2.87 4.82 8.62
C GLU A 72 3.16 6.31 8.37
N VAL A 73 4.05 6.61 7.42
CA VAL A 73 4.36 7.99 7.02
C VAL A 73 3.17 8.63 6.33
N ALA A 74 2.48 7.91 5.43
CA ALA A 74 1.29 8.42 4.75
C ALA A 74 0.20 8.84 5.75
N VAL A 75 -0.09 7.98 6.75
CA VAL A 75 -1.02 8.31 7.84
C VAL A 75 -0.58 9.57 8.59
N LYS A 76 0.71 9.69 8.95
CA LYS A 76 1.21 10.89 9.65
C LYS A 76 1.06 12.17 8.84
N LEU A 77 1.23 12.10 7.52
CA LEU A 77 1.08 13.26 6.64
C LEU A 77 -0.36 13.78 6.58
N THR A 78 -1.37 12.90 6.73
CA THR A 78 -2.78 13.35 6.80
C THR A 78 -3.06 14.28 7.98
N ASN A 79 -2.38 14.08 9.11
CA ASN A 79 -2.54 14.91 10.32
C ASN A 79 -1.84 16.27 10.24
N ILE A 80 -0.91 16.46 9.29
CA ILE A 80 -0.22 17.74 9.09
C ILE A 80 -1.10 18.69 8.29
N ALA A 81 -1.83 18.16 7.30
CA ALA A 81 -2.67 18.96 6.41
C ALA A 81 -3.85 19.67 7.11
N VAL A 82 -4.26 19.22 8.30
CA VAL A 82 -5.41 19.79 9.04
C VAL A 82 -5.03 20.95 9.96
N LYS A 83 -3.73 21.24 10.16
CA LYS A 83 -3.28 22.28 11.12
C LYS A 83 -3.20 23.69 10.56
N ASP A 84 -3.48 23.88 9.27
CA ASP A 84 -3.37 25.18 8.58
C ASP A 84 -4.74 25.81 8.22
N GLU A 85 -5.84 25.36 8.86
CA GLU A 85 -7.17 25.99 8.82
C GLU A 85 -7.58 26.53 10.20
#